data_AF-A0A1I5WPT1-F1
#
_entry.id   AF-A0A1I5WPT1-F1
#
_cell.length_a   1.000
_cell.length_b   1.000
_cell.length_c   1.000
_cell.angle_alpha   90.00
_cell.angle_beta   90.00
_cell.angle_gamma   90.00
#
_symmetry.space_group_name_H-M   'P 1'
#
loop_
_entity.id
_entity.type
_entity.pdbx_description
1 polymer ?
#
loop_
_entity_poly.entity_id
_entity_poly.type
_entity_poly.pdbx_seq_one_letter_code
_entity_poly.pdbx_strand_id
1 'polypeptide(L)'
;MPQLPGGGGEKAILQAIQQRLVYPPRALQAQVEGRVYVNFIVTATGRVDKIEVVKSLVADCDSAVVQAVKRLPRFTPGREEGKAVWVQYTLPVTFRIED
;
A
#
# COMPACT_ATOMS: atom_id res chain seq x y z
N MET A 1 -9.45 -8.66 -11.33
CA MET A 1 -8.69 -7.91 -10.30
C MET A 1 -7.21 -7.92 -10.63
N PRO A 2 -6.49 -6.79 -10.50
CA PRO A 2 -5.03 -6.74 -10.62
C PRO A 2 -4.36 -7.63 -9.57
N GLN A 3 -3.19 -8.14 -9.91
CA GLN A 3 -2.40 -9.00 -9.04
C GLN A 3 -0.95 -8.55 -9.04
N LEU A 4 -0.28 -8.64 -7.89
CA LEU A 4 1.17 -8.54 -7.86
C LEU A 4 1.82 -9.74 -8.56
N PRO A 5 3.07 -9.61 -9.03
CA PRO A 5 3.85 -10.76 -9.48
C PRO A 5 3.91 -11.81 -8.35
N GLY A 6 3.33 -12.98 -8.58
CA GLY A 6 3.15 -14.04 -7.57
C GLY A 6 1.69 -14.33 -7.16
N GLY A 7 0.72 -13.52 -7.60
CA GLY A 7 -0.71 -13.69 -7.27
C GLY A 7 -1.08 -13.17 -5.87
N GLY A 8 -2.33 -13.42 -5.43
CA GLY A 8 -2.72 -13.25 -4.01
C GLY A 8 -3.58 -12.03 -3.63
N GLY A 9 -4.13 -11.30 -4.61
CA GLY A 9 -5.15 -10.26 -4.38
C GLY A 9 -4.73 -9.16 -3.39
N GLU A 10 -5.68 -8.56 -2.68
CA GLU A 10 -5.44 -7.47 -1.73
C GLU A 10 -4.46 -7.83 -0.60
N LYS A 11 -4.50 -9.09 -0.12
CA LYS A 11 -3.63 -9.56 0.97
C LYS A 11 -2.15 -9.56 0.57
N ALA A 12 -1.82 -10.00 -0.64
CA ALA A 12 -0.46 -9.96 -1.15
C ALA A 12 0.05 -8.52 -1.30
N ILE A 13 -0.83 -7.60 -1.72
CA ILE A 13 -0.50 -6.18 -1.83
C ILE A 13 -0.18 -5.60 -0.46
N LEU A 14 -1.02 -5.89 0.52
CA LEU A 14 -0.80 -5.46 1.90
C LEU A 14 0.53 -5.99 2.45
N GLN A 15 0.84 -7.28 2.23
CA GLN A 15 2.13 -7.86 2.63
C GLN A 15 3.31 -7.20 1.93
N ALA A 16 3.22 -6.94 0.62
CA ALA A 16 4.28 -6.28 -0.13
C ALA A 16 4.53 -4.85 0.35
N ILE A 17 3.48 -4.13 0.76
CA ILE A 17 3.60 -2.82 1.42
C ILE A 17 4.27 -3.00 2.78
N GLN A 18 3.80 -3.93 3.61
CA GLN A 18 4.35 -4.16 4.96
C GLN A 18 5.83 -4.51 4.93
N GLN A 19 6.28 -5.34 3.98
CA GLN A 19 7.70 -5.68 3.80
C GLN A 19 8.58 -4.49 3.37
N ARG A 20 7.98 -3.47 2.76
CA ARG A 20 8.66 -2.23 2.33
C ARG A 20 8.44 -1.09 3.31
N LEU A 21 7.63 -1.31 4.34
CA LEU A 21 7.28 -0.32 5.33
C LEU A 21 8.47 -0.16 6.28
N VAL A 22 9.00 1.06 6.33
CA VAL A 22 10.04 1.43 7.30
C VAL A 22 9.34 2.16 8.43
N TYR A 23 9.38 1.61 9.64
CA TYR A 23 8.82 2.25 10.82
C TYR A 23 9.63 3.54 11.11
N PRO A 24 9.00 4.73 11.11
CA PRO A 24 9.71 5.96 11.42
C PRO A 24 10.30 5.94 12.84
N PRO A 25 11.58 6.30 13.04
CA PRO A 25 12.22 6.22 14.35
C PRO A 25 11.53 7.09 15.40
N ARG A 26 11.00 8.27 15.01
CA ARG A 26 10.22 9.13 15.91
C ARG A 26 8.91 8.48 16.36
N ALA A 27 8.21 7.84 15.43
CA ALA A 27 6.97 7.13 15.74
C ALA A 27 7.25 5.92 16.65
N LEU A 28 8.37 5.21 16.43
CA LEU A 28 8.77 4.08 17.26
C LEU A 28 9.15 4.53 18.69
N GLN A 29 9.94 5.60 18.82
CA GLN A 29 10.32 6.20 20.10
C GLN A 29 9.11 6.70 20.89
N ALA A 30 8.10 7.23 20.19
CA ALA A 30 6.85 7.68 20.79
C ALA A 30 5.82 6.55 20.96
N GLN A 31 6.20 5.29 20.70
CA GLN A 31 5.35 4.10 20.79
C GLN A 31 4.01 4.23 20.03
N VAL A 32 4.06 4.83 18.84
CA VAL A 32 2.86 5.15 18.04
C VAL A 32 2.36 3.94 17.26
N GLU A 33 1.38 3.25 17.80
CA GLU A 33 0.72 2.13 17.12
C GLU A 33 -0.62 2.52 16.49
N GLY A 34 -1.01 1.82 15.42
CA GLY A 34 -2.29 2.07 14.78
C GLY A 34 -2.35 1.64 13.32
N ARG A 35 -3.23 2.30 12.56
CA ARG A 35 -3.46 1.98 11.15
C ARG A 35 -3.55 3.24 10.31
N VAL A 36 -2.80 3.26 9.23
CA VAL A 36 -2.91 4.26 8.17
C VAL A 36 -3.69 3.63 7.02
N TYR A 37 -4.73 4.31 6.54
CA TYR A 37 -5.48 3.84 5.39
C TYR A 37 -5.00 4.63 4.17
N VAL A 38 -4.48 3.90 3.19
CA VAL A 38 -3.99 4.47 1.94
C VAL A 38 -4.89 4.03 0.79
N ASN A 39 -5.31 5.01 0.01
CA ASN A 39 -5.95 4.81 -1.27
C ASN A 39 -4.94 4.98 -2.41
N PHE A 40 -4.99 4.12 -3.42
CA PHE A 40 -4.22 4.30 -4.64
C PHE A 40 -4.85 3.57 -5.81
N ILE A 41 -4.48 3.96 -7.03
CA ILE A 41 -4.94 3.34 -8.27
C ILE A 41 -3.83 2.52 -8.89
N VAL A 42 -4.14 1.28 -9.27
CA VAL A 42 -3.31 0.49 -10.17
C VAL A 42 -3.84 0.69 -11.59
N THR A 43 -3.06 1.35 -12.42
CA THR A 43 -3.40 1.65 -13.82
C THR A 43 -3.42 0.38 -14.69
N ALA A 44 -4.00 0.47 -15.88
CA ALA A 44 -4.00 -0.60 -16.89
C ALA A 44 -2.58 -1.02 -17.34
N THR A 45 -1.55 -0.22 -17.04
CA THR A 45 -0.14 -0.55 -17.30
C THR A 45 0.54 -1.29 -16.14
N GLY A 46 -0.18 -1.49 -15.03
CA GLY A 46 0.36 -2.08 -13.81
C GLY A 46 1.12 -1.10 -12.91
N ARG A 47 1.13 0.19 -13.22
CA ARG A 47 1.75 1.22 -12.37
C ARG A 47 0.78 1.69 -11.30
N VAL A 48 1.31 2.02 -10.13
CA VAL A 48 0.58 2.71 -9.07
C VAL A 48 0.55 4.22 -9.36
N ASP A 49 -0.62 4.83 -9.17
CA ASP A 49 -0.89 6.25 -9.36
C ASP A 49 -1.90 6.73 -8.30
N LYS A 50 -2.11 8.05 -8.19
CA LYS A 50 -3.06 8.71 -7.28
C LYS A 50 -3.04 8.15 -5.84
N ILE A 51 -1.86 8.20 -5.22
CA ILE A 51 -1.69 7.73 -3.84
C ILE A 51 -2.18 8.81 -2.86
N GLU A 52 -3.18 8.49 -2.06
CA GLU A 52 -3.81 9.39 -1.09
C GLU A 52 -3.97 8.70 0.26
N VAL A 53 -3.70 9.42 1.36
CA VAL A 53 -3.95 8.91 2.71
C VAL A 53 -5.38 9.31 3.10
N VAL A 54 -6.26 8.33 3.25
CA VAL A 54 -7.68 8.57 3.58
C VAL A 54 -7.94 8.53 5.09
N LYS A 55 -7.07 7.86 5.85
CA LYS A 55 -7.06 7.92 7.32
C LYS A 55 -5.64 7.96 7.81
N SER A 56 -5.28 9.10 8.40
CA SER A 56 -3.96 9.37 8.97
C SER A 56 -3.82 8.72 10.35
N LEU A 57 -2.58 8.35 10.69
CA LEU A 57 -2.16 8.02 12.06
C LEU A 57 -1.32 9.16 12.64
N VAL A 58 -0.16 9.40 12.02
CA VAL A 58 0.75 10.52 12.27
C VAL A 58 1.52 10.80 10.99
N ALA A 59 1.93 12.05 10.76
CA ALA A 59 2.53 12.49 9.49
C ALA A 59 3.75 11.67 9.05
N ASP A 60 4.59 11.25 10.00
CA ASP A 60 5.77 10.42 9.72
C ASP A 60 5.36 9.01 9.21
N CYS A 61 4.35 8.40 9.82
CA CYS A 61 3.82 7.10 9.41
C CYS A 61 3.11 7.17 8.06
N ASP A 62 2.33 8.23 7.84
CA ASP A 62 1.66 8.48 6.57
C ASP A 62 2.68 8.58 5.43
N SER A 63 3.75 9.34 5.65
CA SER A 63 4.85 9.50 4.69
C SER A 63 5.54 8.15 4.41
N ALA A 64 5.79 7.34 5.44
CA ALA A 64 6.38 6.01 5.28
C ALA A 64 5.49 5.08 4.44
N VAL A 65 4.16 5.11 4.66
CA VAL A 65 3.21 4.33 3.86
C VAL A 65 3.22 4.76 2.40
N VAL A 66 3.14 6.07 2.13
CA VAL A 66 3.18 6.60 0.76
C VAL A 66 4.47 6.17 0.05
N GLN A 67 5.62 6.20 0.74
CA GLN A 67 6.90 5.74 0.18
C GLN A 67 6.90 4.24 -0.09
N ALA A 68 6.37 3.42 0.82
CA ALA A 68 6.26 1.98 0.63
C ALA A 68 5.40 1.62 -0.60
N VAL A 69 4.26 2.31 -0.77
CA VAL A 69 3.36 2.13 -1.91
C VAL A 69 4.03 2.54 -3.23
N LYS A 70 4.77 3.66 -3.25
CA LYS A 70 5.54 4.10 -4.44
C LYS A 70 6.62 3.11 -4.89
N ARG A 71 7.14 2.30 -3.96
CA ARG A 71 8.18 1.28 -4.20
C ARG A 71 7.62 -0.09 -4.52
N LEU A 72 6.30 -0.22 -4.70
CA LEU A 72 5.70 -1.46 -5.15
C LEU A 72 6.15 -1.80 -6.57
N PRO A 73 6.35 -3.10 -6.87
CA PRO A 73 6.68 -3.52 -8.23
C PRO A 73 5.50 -3.27 -9.16
N ARG A 74 5.75 -3.33 -10.48
CA ARG A 74 4.66 -3.28 -11.45
C ARG A 74 3.71 -4.46 -11.23
N PHE A 75 2.43 -4.15 -11.21
CA PHE A 75 1.34 -5.09 -11.08
C PHE A 75 1.04 -5.73 -12.44
N THR A 76 0.52 -6.95 -12.40
CA THR A 76 -0.24 -7.49 -13.53
C THR A 76 -1.61 -6.82 -13.50
N PRO A 77 -1.97 -6.01 -14.51
CA PRO A 77 -3.24 -5.27 -14.51
C PRO A 77 -4.42 -6.24 -14.49
N GLY A 78 -5.52 -5.80 -13.87
CA GLY A 78 -6.78 -6.53 -13.98
C GLY A 78 -7.23 -6.56 -15.43
N ARG A 79 -7.78 -7.70 -15.88
CA ARG A 79 -8.45 -7.81 -17.17
C ARG A 79 -9.94 -7.99 -16.96
N GLU A 80 -10.73 -7.21 -17.67
CA GLU A 80 -12.18 -7.35 -17.76
C GLU A 80 -12.54 -7.43 -19.24
N GLU A 81 -13.24 -8.49 -19.64
CA GLU A 81 -13.56 -8.77 -21.06
C GLU A 81 -12.34 -8.68 -22.01
N GLY A 82 -11.17 -9.14 -21.54
CA GLY A 82 -9.92 -9.11 -22.30
C GLY A 82 -9.21 -7.75 -22.35
N LYS A 83 -9.80 -6.68 -21.80
CA LYS A 83 -9.22 -5.33 -21.74
C LYS A 83 -8.58 -5.09 -20.38
N ALA A 84 -7.41 -4.42 -20.37
CA ALA A 84 -6.77 -4.01 -19.14
C ALA A 84 -7.55 -2.85 -18.51
N VAL A 85 -7.96 -3.02 -17.25
CA VAL A 85 -8.71 -2.02 -16.49
C VAL A 85 -7.87 -1.46 -15.35
N TRP A 86 -8.11 -0.20 -15.02
CA TRP A 86 -7.57 0.40 -13.80
C TRP A 86 -8.42 -0.03 -12.61
N VAL A 87 -7.79 -0.17 -11.44
CA VAL A 87 -8.48 -0.56 -10.21
C VAL A 87 -7.98 0.28 -9.06
N GLN A 88 -8.92 0.74 -8.24
CA GLN A 88 -8.65 1.49 -7.03
C GLN A 88 -8.62 0.55 -5.83
N TYR A 89 -7.63 0.74 -4.95
CA TYR A 89 -7.47 0.00 -3.70
C TYR A 89 -7.51 0.96 -2.51
N THR A 90 -8.13 0.52 -1.41
CA THR A 90 -8.03 1.18 -0.11
C THR A 90 -7.57 0.15 0.90
N LEU A 91 -6.31 0.23 1.33
CA LEU A 91 -5.70 -0.79 2.19
C LEU A 91 -5.33 -0.22 3.58
N PRO A 92 -5.64 -0.93 4.68
CA PRO A 92 -5.23 -0.55 6.02
C PRO A 92 -3.82 -1.07 6.33
N VAL A 93 -2.81 -0.20 6.32
CA VAL A 93 -1.43 -0.51 6.72
C VAL A 93 -1.29 -0.38 8.22
N THR A 94 -0.86 -1.46 8.88
CA THR A 94 -0.81 -1.52 10.35
C THR A 94 0.61 -1.27 10.85
N PHE A 95 0.74 -0.34 11.80
CA PHE A 95 1.94 -0.14 12.60
C PHE A 95 1.72 -0.81 13.95
N ARG A 96 2.54 -1.81 14.25
CA ARG A 96 2.58 -2.53 15.52
C ARG A 96 4.02 -2.64 15.96
N ILE A 97 4.23 -2.49 17.25
CA ILE A 97 5.52 -2.74 17.88
C ILE A 97 5.44 -4.18 18.37
N GLU A 98 6.30 -5.04 17.83
CA GLU A 98 6.44 -6.40 18.36
C GLU A 98 7.24 -6.29 19.67
N ASP A 99 6.74 -6.96 20.72
CA ASP A 99 7.35 -7.04 22.05
C ASP A 99 8.66 -7.83 22.05
#